data_AF-A0A3B3BI55-F1
#
_entry.id   AF-A0A3B3BI55-F1
#
_cell.length_a   1.000
_cell.length_b   1.000
_cell.length_c   1.000
_cell.angle_alpha   90.00
_cell.angle_beta   90.00
_cell.angle_gamma   90.00
#
_symmetry.space_group_name_H-M   'P 1'
#
loop_
_entity.id
_entity.type
_entity.pdbx_description
1 polymer ?
#
loop_
_entity_poly.entity_id
_entity_poly.type
_entity_poly.pdbx_seq_one_letter_code
_entity_poly.pdbx_strand_id
1 'polypeptide(L)'
;MCSLALFPPPLPNGQTTLCESNNELLSGNKEDTQNASPLSLHFPRESLKLHSRTESSSKAAFLDHSETLWMRSAAAWRDGGLTGLLNEITDSDSEVPKWLSVGSGCILALLRWISSFHSSLFPHLTLSCEDMIAEFSQVLNWSDCVVRAFAWHPHTDKFAVALLDESIKIYNPKSTTTPTLKHRLQRNVAAMQWKPLCASALAVACQNCLLVWHVDPCSLSTRPSSSCAQVLSHPGHGPVTSIAWSPSGALLLSASPMDTSMMVWDVAAESCVPLQRVGGGGVTFLSWSPDGSHVLASTPSALFRVWETRMWTCERWPCLKGRCQSGCWSPDGSRLLFAVEGETVIYALTFAGAPAGVSTSSLTGPQAAAVVADLSETTFHTEDGDLIVGGEIQSLSWDPRGERLAVLLKGDPQATNRPAIIAVFKTRTSPIFELLPCGFVQGEPGVEPRLMQFHPNFQHGALLTVCWSSGRITHVPFYFLSSAVPHVALSGSPSLLHPLERPADFANQSLFTELIS
;
A
#
# COMPACT_ATOMS: atom_id res chain seq x y z
N MET A 1 4.95 -4.82 -27.19
CA MET A 1 4.14 -5.02 -25.98
C MET A 1 4.60 -6.30 -25.33
N CYS A 2 5.01 -6.26 -24.06
CA CYS A 2 5.50 -7.45 -23.36
C CYS A 2 4.33 -8.35 -22.93
N SER A 3 4.49 -9.67 -23.03
CA SER A 3 3.52 -10.63 -22.49
C SER A 3 4.21 -11.66 -21.60
N LEU A 4 3.43 -12.33 -20.74
CA LEU A 4 3.94 -13.38 -19.87
C LEU A 4 4.50 -14.59 -20.63
N ALA A 5 4.03 -14.87 -21.85
CA ALA A 5 4.56 -15.95 -22.68
C ALA A 5 6.05 -15.79 -23.06
N LEU A 6 6.60 -14.57 -22.90
CA LEU A 6 8.03 -14.29 -23.13
C LEU A 6 8.89 -14.51 -21.89
N PHE A 7 8.30 -14.81 -20.73
CA PHE A 7 9.04 -15.06 -19.50
C PHE A 7 9.68 -16.45 -19.51
N PRO A 8 10.84 -16.62 -18.85
CA PRO A 8 11.31 -17.95 -18.50
C PRO A 8 10.28 -18.65 -17.58
N PRO A 9 10.22 -19.99 -17.59
CA PRO A 9 9.30 -20.70 -16.72
C PRO A 9 9.57 -20.38 -15.23
N PRO A 10 8.54 -20.37 -14.38
CA PRO A 10 8.68 -20.31 -12.93
C PRO A 10 9.62 -21.40 -12.40
N LEU A 11 10.22 -21.13 -11.24
CA LEU A 11 11.12 -22.07 -10.57
C LEU A 11 10.38 -23.36 -10.18
N PRO A 12 11.06 -24.52 -10.22
CA PRO A 12 10.53 -25.78 -9.70
C PRO A 12 10.18 -25.70 -8.20
N ASN A 13 9.30 -26.59 -7.74
CA ASN A 13 8.95 -26.68 -6.34
C ASN A 13 10.18 -26.97 -5.47
N GLY A 14 10.26 -26.28 -4.33
CA GLY A 14 11.38 -26.43 -3.39
C GLY A 14 12.50 -25.40 -3.58
N GLN A 15 12.55 -24.73 -4.73
CA GLN A 15 13.50 -23.65 -4.97
C GLN A 15 12.92 -22.29 -4.60
N THR A 16 13.79 -21.42 -4.08
CA THR A 16 13.45 -20.04 -3.74
C THR A 16 14.32 -19.09 -4.53
N THR A 17 13.79 -17.92 -4.91
CA THR A 17 14.58 -16.90 -5.59
C THR A 17 15.57 -16.28 -4.61
N LEU A 18 16.87 -16.37 -4.92
CA LEU A 18 17.93 -15.83 -4.07
C LEU A 18 18.30 -14.41 -4.47
N CYS A 19 18.62 -14.20 -5.76
CA CYS A 19 19.05 -12.92 -6.29
C CYS A 19 18.95 -12.89 -7.82
N GLU A 20 19.02 -11.72 -8.43
CA GLU A 20 19.34 -11.59 -9.87
C GLU A 20 20.82 -11.29 -10.04
N SER A 21 21.48 -12.01 -10.93
CA SER A 21 22.86 -11.74 -11.37
C SER A 21 22.94 -11.94 -12.88
N ASN A 22 23.69 -11.08 -13.57
CA ASN A 22 23.85 -11.13 -15.04
C ASN A 22 22.52 -11.21 -15.79
N ASN A 23 21.51 -10.46 -15.34
CA ASN A 23 20.19 -10.40 -15.97
C ASN A 23 19.35 -11.70 -15.87
N GLU A 24 19.74 -12.64 -15.01
CA GLU A 24 19.01 -13.89 -14.75
C GLU A 24 18.72 -14.04 -13.26
N LEU A 25 17.53 -14.57 -12.93
CA LEU A 25 17.15 -14.87 -11.56
C LEU A 25 17.76 -16.19 -11.13
N LEU A 26 18.62 -16.14 -10.13
CA LEU A 26 19.24 -17.30 -9.50
C LEU A 26 18.34 -17.82 -8.39
N SER A 27 18.21 -19.13 -8.34
CA SER A 27 17.46 -19.86 -7.33
C SER A 27 18.39 -20.72 -6.48
N GLY A 28 17.91 -21.11 -5.31
CA GLY A 28 18.60 -22.07 -4.47
C GLY A 28 17.71 -22.65 -3.40
N ASN A 29 18.28 -23.59 -2.65
CA ASN A 29 17.57 -24.34 -1.63
C ASN A 29 17.58 -23.59 -0.29
N LYS A 30 16.76 -24.06 0.65
CA LYS A 30 16.55 -23.47 1.98
C LYS A 30 17.84 -23.22 2.77
N GLU A 31 18.89 -24.00 2.52
CA GLU A 31 20.21 -23.89 3.16
C GLU A 31 21.04 -22.73 2.55
N ASP A 32 20.93 -22.48 1.25
CA ASP A 32 21.62 -21.39 0.56
C ASP A 32 21.03 -20.02 0.94
N THR A 33 19.71 -19.98 1.21
CA THR A 33 19.01 -18.75 1.61
C THR A 33 19.48 -18.18 2.94
N GLN A 34 19.93 -19.03 3.88
CA GLN A 34 20.45 -18.60 5.19
C GLN A 34 21.79 -17.88 5.08
N ASN A 35 22.60 -18.23 4.07
CA ASN A 35 23.92 -17.65 3.87
C ASN A 35 23.90 -16.41 2.94
N ALA A 36 22.87 -16.27 2.08
CA ALA A 36 22.85 -15.29 1.00
C ALA A 36 22.01 -14.01 1.26
N SER A 37 21.10 -14.01 2.24
CA SER A 37 20.15 -12.90 2.42
C SER A 37 20.51 -11.96 3.58
N PRO A 38 20.40 -10.63 3.43
CA PRO A 38 20.41 -9.73 4.58
C PRO A 38 19.22 -10.07 5.48
N LEU A 39 19.43 -10.01 6.81
CA LEU A 39 18.47 -10.22 7.91
C LEU A 39 17.04 -10.63 7.49
N SER A 40 16.78 -11.94 7.35
CA SER A 40 15.41 -12.42 7.15
C SER A 40 14.63 -12.36 8.46
N LEU A 41 13.54 -11.59 8.51
CA LEU A 41 12.66 -11.50 9.68
C LEU A 41 11.50 -12.47 9.54
N HIS A 42 11.02 -13.04 10.64
CA HIS A 42 9.86 -13.93 10.64
C HIS A 42 8.92 -13.64 11.81
N PHE A 43 7.65 -13.44 11.50
CA PHE A 43 6.59 -13.17 12.47
C PHE A 43 5.53 -14.28 12.39
N PRO A 44 5.61 -15.32 13.23
CA PRO A 44 4.59 -16.36 13.22
C PRO A 44 3.28 -15.79 13.78
N ARG A 45 2.16 -16.05 13.09
CA ARG A 45 0.83 -15.53 13.48
C ARG A 45 0.46 -15.84 14.93
N GLU A 46 0.80 -17.04 15.40
CA GLU A 46 0.54 -17.52 16.77
C GLU A 46 1.19 -16.67 17.85
N SER A 47 2.26 -15.94 17.53
CA SER A 47 2.94 -15.05 18.48
C SER A 47 2.22 -13.72 18.72
N LEU A 48 1.21 -13.40 17.90
CA LEU A 48 0.51 -12.12 17.92
C LEU A 48 -0.81 -12.22 18.70
N LYS A 49 -0.98 -11.33 19.68
CA LYS A 49 -2.21 -11.25 20.47
C LYS A 49 -3.22 -10.34 19.77
N LEU A 50 -4.26 -10.92 19.18
CA LEU A 50 -5.38 -10.13 18.66
C LEU A 50 -6.13 -9.44 19.80
N HIS A 51 -6.55 -8.20 19.56
CA HIS A 51 -7.45 -7.50 20.47
C HIS A 51 -8.87 -8.06 20.34
N SER A 52 -9.25 -9.01 21.18
CA SER A 52 -10.65 -9.37 21.38
C SER A 52 -11.28 -8.42 22.40
N ARG A 53 -11.93 -7.35 21.92
CA ARG A 53 -13.01 -6.70 22.69
C ARG A 53 -14.28 -6.85 21.88
N THR A 54 -15.00 -7.92 22.14
CA THR A 54 -16.43 -7.97 21.88
C THR A 54 -17.08 -6.88 22.71
N GLU A 55 -17.60 -5.83 22.07
CA GLU A 55 -18.50 -4.89 22.71
C GLU A 55 -19.81 -5.65 23.01
N SER A 56 -19.84 -6.35 24.14
CA SER A 56 -21.10 -6.84 24.70
C SER A 56 -21.90 -5.60 25.09
N SER A 57 -22.83 -5.20 24.23
CA SER A 57 -23.82 -4.17 24.52
C SER A 57 -24.49 -4.49 25.85
N SER A 58 -24.18 -3.70 26.88
CA SER A 58 -24.78 -3.81 28.21
C SER A 58 -26.25 -3.33 28.24
N LYS A 59 -26.89 -3.14 27.07
CA LYS A 59 -28.30 -2.69 26.97
C LYS A 59 -29.31 -3.74 27.46
N ALA A 60 -28.93 -5.01 27.58
CA ALA A 60 -29.88 -6.10 27.89
C ALA A 60 -30.24 -6.27 29.39
N ALA A 61 -29.92 -5.30 30.25
CA ALA A 61 -30.09 -5.44 31.71
C ALA A 61 -30.90 -4.31 32.36
N PHE A 62 -31.89 -3.74 31.67
CA PHE A 62 -32.84 -2.80 32.26
C PHE A 62 -34.26 -3.35 32.21
N LEU A 63 -34.96 -3.24 33.35
CA LEU A 63 -36.37 -3.60 33.53
C LEU A 63 -37.26 -2.75 32.62
N ASP A 64 -38.29 -3.36 32.02
CA ASP A 64 -39.29 -2.67 31.20
C ASP A 64 -39.95 -1.54 32.00
N HIS A 65 -39.54 -0.31 31.71
CA HIS A 65 -40.23 0.90 32.10
C HIS A 65 -41.08 1.34 30.91
N SER A 66 -42.36 1.66 31.12
CA SER A 66 -43.24 2.14 30.05
C SER A 66 -42.81 3.54 29.61
N GLU A 67 -41.92 3.61 28.63
CA GLU A 67 -41.43 4.87 28.09
C GLU A 67 -42.51 5.58 27.25
N THR A 68 -42.67 6.88 27.48
CA THR A 68 -43.54 7.73 26.65
C THR A 68 -43.04 7.77 25.20
N LEU A 69 -43.93 7.97 24.21
CA LEU A 69 -43.60 8.11 22.78
C LEU A 69 -42.41 9.04 22.53
N TRP A 70 -42.34 10.16 23.26
CA TRP A 70 -41.26 11.14 23.13
C TRP A 70 -39.90 10.58 23.57
N MET A 71 -39.86 9.79 24.65
CA MET A 71 -38.63 9.14 25.10
C MET A 71 -38.16 8.08 24.10
N ARG A 72 -39.09 7.25 23.59
CA ARG A 72 -38.80 6.25 22.55
C ARG A 72 -38.30 6.90 21.26
N SER A 73 -38.97 7.96 20.81
CA SER A 73 -38.58 8.74 19.63
C SER A 73 -37.22 9.42 19.79
N ALA A 74 -36.93 9.98 20.97
CA ALA A 74 -35.64 10.60 21.26
C ALA A 74 -34.51 9.57 21.36
N ALA A 75 -34.79 8.37 21.91
CA ALA A 75 -33.86 7.25 21.92
C ALA A 75 -33.62 6.72 20.51
N ALA A 76 -34.66 6.52 19.72
CA ALA A 76 -34.58 6.08 18.33
C ALA A 76 -33.83 7.09 17.43
N TRP A 77 -34.00 8.40 17.66
CA TRP A 77 -33.20 9.43 17.01
C TRP A 77 -31.72 9.36 17.42
N ARG A 78 -31.45 9.13 18.70
CA ARG A 78 -30.08 9.03 19.22
C ARG A 78 -29.34 7.82 18.66
N ASP A 79 -30.02 6.67 18.60
CA ASP A 79 -29.43 5.40 18.17
C ASP A 79 -29.43 5.24 16.64
N GLY A 80 -30.44 5.75 15.93
CA GLY A 80 -30.67 5.51 14.50
C GLY A 80 -30.97 6.75 13.66
N GLY A 81 -30.77 7.95 14.20
CA GLY A 81 -30.97 9.22 13.51
C GLY A 81 -32.41 9.47 13.03
N LEU A 82 -32.56 10.24 11.95
CA LEU A 82 -33.86 10.54 11.35
C LEU A 82 -34.62 9.28 10.93
N THR A 83 -33.92 8.26 10.42
CA THR A 83 -34.54 6.99 10.02
C THR A 83 -35.09 6.21 11.22
N GLY A 84 -34.38 6.19 12.34
CA GLY A 84 -34.85 5.58 13.59
C GLY A 84 -36.08 6.29 14.15
N LEU A 85 -36.05 7.63 14.17
CA LEU A 85 -37.20 8.45 14.58
C LEU A 85 -38.43 8.20 13.71
N LEU A 86 -38.27 8.23 12.39
CA LEU A 86 -39.39 8.00 11.47
C LEU A 86 -39.95 6.59 11.58
N ASN A 87 -39.11 5.58 11.84
CA ASN A 87 -39.55 4.21 12.06
C ASN A 87 -40.40 4.12 13.35
N GLU A 88 -39.93 4.71 14.45
CA GLU A 88 -40.67 4.73 15.73
C GLU A 88 -42.04 5.44 15.63
N ILE A 89 -42.10 6.55 14.88
CA ILE A 89 -43.36 7.28 14.62
C ILE A 89 -44.32 6.47 13.74
N THR A 90 -43.78 5.67 12.81
CA THR A 90 -44.59 4.81 11.92
C THR A 90 -45.15 3.61 12.68
N ASP A 91 -44.36 3.01 13.58
CA ASP A 91 -44.79 1.84 14.36
C ASP A 91 -45.78 2.20 15.49
N SER A 92 -45.83 3.48 15.89
CA SER A 92 -46.70 3.98 16.96
C SER A 92 -48.04 4.54 16.44
N ASP A 93 -48.68 3.83 15.51
CA ASP A 93 -49.94 4.21 14.83
C ASP A 93 -51.14 4.49 15.78
N SER A 94 -51.09 3.96 17.01
CA SER A 94 -52.13 4.15 18.04
C SER A 94 -51.96 5.44 18.86
N GLU A 95 -50.76 5.98 18.94
CA GLU A 95 -50.39 7.14 19.78
C GLU A 95 -50.26 8.44 18.98
N VAL A 96 -50.26 8.35 17.64
CA VAL A 96 -49.93 9.46 16.73
C VAL A 96 -51.06 9.70 15.72
N PRO A 97 -51.34 10.94 15.27
CA PRO A 97 -52.31 11.19 14.21
C PRO A 97 -51.97 10.43 12.90
N LYS A 98 -52.96 9.79 12.29
CA LYS A 98 -52.79 8.96 11.07
C LYS A 98 -52.06 9.64 9.90
N TRP A 99 -52.22 10.95 9.75
CA TRP A 99 -51.52 11.68 8.69
C TRP A 99 -50.00 11.75 8.93
N LEU A 100 -49.59 11.77 10.20
CA LEU A 100 -48.19 11.84 10.59
C LEU A 100 -47.52 10.48 10.46
N SER A 101 -48.21 9.37 10.80
CA SER A 101 -47.67 8.02 10.60
C SER A 101 -47.59 7.61 9.13
N VAL A 102 -48.60 7.95 8.32
CA VAL A 102 -48.54 7.78 6.85
C VAL A 102 -47.45 8.67 6.25
N GLY A 103 -47.35 9.93 6.69
CA GLY A 103 -46.31 10.86 6.25
C GLY A 103 -44.89 10.36 6.58
N SER A 104 -44.66 9.89 7.81
CA SER A 104 -43.38 9.32 8.23
C SER A 104 -43.06 8.05 7.46
N GLY A 105 -44.05 7.19 7.20
CA GLY A 105 -43.90 5.99 6.39
C GLY A 105 -43.50 6.28 4.95
N CYS A 106 -44.11 7.28 4.30
CA CYS A 106 -43.72 7.72 2.96
C CYS A 106 -42.30 8.30 2.92
N ILE A 107 -41.93 9.14 3.90
CA ILE A 107 -40.57 9.70 3.99
C ILE A 107 -39.55 8.58 4.24
N LEU A 108 -39.87 7.62 5.11
CA LEU A 108 -39.01 6.47 5.39
C LEU A 108 -38.82 5.59 4.14
N ALA A 109 -39.89 5.35 3.38
CA ALA A 109 -39.81 4.61 2.12
C ALA A 109 -38.93 5.34 1.08
N LEU A 110 -39.06 6.67 0.98
CA LEU A 110 -38.21 7.49 0.11
C LEU A 110 -36.74 7.45 0.56
N LEU A 111 -36.46 7.59 1.86
CA LEU A 111 -35.11 7.50 2.41
C LEU A 111 -34.50 6.12 2.19
N ARG A 112 -35.28 5.04 2.37
CA ARG A 112 -34.86 3.67 2.07
C ARG A 112 -34.56 3.50 0.58
N TRP A 113 -35.40 4.03 -0.31
CA TRP A 113 -35.17 4.00 -1.75
C TRP A 113 -33.90 4.77 -2.14
N ILE A 114 -33.71 5.98 -1.61
CA ILE A 114 -32.48 6.78 -1.83
C ILE A 114 -31.26 6.03 -1.30
N SER A 115 -31.34 5.43 -0.11
CA SER A 115 -30.23 4.67 0.47
C SER A 115 -29.91 3.41 -0.33
N SER A 116 -30.92 2.73 -0.88
CA SER A 116 -30.76 1.56 -1.74
C SER A 116 -30.12 1.96 -3.08
N PHE A 117 -30.58 3.06 -3.68
CA PHE A 117 -29.99 3.60 -4.89
C PHE A 117 -28.53 4.02 -4.66
N HIS A 118 -28.24 4.73 -3.58
CA HIS A 118 -26.89 5.14 -3.22
C HIS A 118 -25.97 3.95 -2.93
N SER A 119 -26.46 2.93 -2.22
CA SER A 119 -25.72 1.68 -1.97
C SER A 119 -25.49 0.88 -3.24
N SER A 120 -26.40 0.96 -4.22
CA SER A 120 -26.19 0.36 -5.55
C SER A 120 -25.14 1.09 -6.36
N LEU A 121 -25.00 2.42 -6.21
CA LEU A 121 -23.97 3.20 -6.88
C LEU A 121 -22.60 3.04 -6.21
N PHE A 122 -22.59 2.90 -4.89
CA PHE A 122 -21.40 2.83 -4.06
C PHE A 122 -21.48 1.64 -3.10
N PRO A 123 -21.31 0.41 -3.61
CA PRO A 123 -21.47 -0.81 -2.81
C PRO A 123 -20.47 -0.87 -1.64
N HIS A 124 -19.29 -0.27 -1.80
CA HIS A 124 -18.26 -0.24 -0.77
C HIS A 124 -18.69 0.48 0.51
N LEU A 125 -19.66 1.40 0.45
CA LEU A 125 -20.16 2.11 1.63
C LEU A 125 -20.99 1.23 2.57
N THR A 126 -21.37 0.03 2.14
CA THR A 126 -22.04 -0.96 2.98
C THR A 126 -21.07 -1.84 3.76
N LEU A 127 -19.77 -1.81 3.41
CA LEU A 127 -18.74 -2.60 4.06
C LEU A 127 -18.39 -2.05 5.45
N SER A 128 -17.95 -2.93 6.34
CA SER A 128 -17.33 -2.50 7.59
C SER A 128 -16.02 -1.77 7.30
N CYS A 129 -15.52 -0.98 8.25
CA CYS A 129 -14.25 -0.28 8.05
C CYS A 129 -13.07 -1.25 7.81
N GLU A 130 -13.09 -2.43 8.45
CA GLU A 130 -12.06 -3.45 8.28
C GLU A 130 -12.11 -4.06 6.87
N ASP A 131 -13.31 -4.44 6.42
CA ASP A 131 -13.51 -4.98 5.07
C ASP A 131 -13.18 -3.94 4.00
N MET A 132 -13.50 -2.67 4.24
CA MET A 132 -13.14 -1.57 3.36
C MET A 132 -11.62 -1.39 3.25
N ILE A 133 -10.90 -1.47 4.38
CA ILE A 133 -9.43 -1.45 4.35
C ILE A 133 -8.90 -2.66 3.59
N ALA A 134 -9.47 -3.85 3.81
CA ALA A 134 -9.05 -5.07 3.12
C ALA A 134 -9.24 -4.97 1.60
N GLU A 135 -10.39 -4.45 1.16
CA GLU A 135 -10.77 -4.29 -0.24
C GLU A 135 -9.83 -3.33 -1.00
N PHE A 136 -9.48 -2.20 -0.38
CA PHE A 136 -8.67 -1.15 -1.01
C PHE A 136 -7.18 -1.20 -0.63
N SER A 137 -6.74 -2.22 0.10
CA SER A 137 -5.34 -2.39 0.47
C SER A 137 -4.47 -2.74 -0.73
N GLN A 138 -3.24 -2.23 -0.71
CA GLN A 138 -2.18 -2.71 -1.62
C GLN A 138 -1.64 -4.07 -1.20
N VAL A 139 -1.88 -4.50 0.05
CA VAL A 139 -1.50 -5.83 0.55
C VAL A 139 -2.53 -6.85 0.08
N LEU A 140 -2.06 -7.90 -0.59
CA LEU A 140 -2.92 -9.03 -0.99
C LEU A 140 -3.47 -9.73 0.24
N ASN A 141 -4.77 -10.03 0.29
CA ASN A 141 -5.43 -10.70 1.42
C ASN A 141 -5.12 -10.04 2.77
N TRP A 142 -5.25 -8.71 2.83
CA TRP A 142 -4.86 -7.90 3.99
C TRP A 142 -5.43 -8.43 5.31
N SER A 143 -6.70 -8.85 5.35
CA SER A 143 -7.41 -9.37 6.55
C SER A 143 -6.73 -10.58 7.20
N ASP A 144 -6.10 -11.44 6.41
CA ASP A 144 -5.37 -12.63 6.90
C ASP A 144 -3.85 -12.38 7.02
N CYS A 145 -3.37 -11.23 6.55
CA CYS A 145 -1.95 -10.95 6.52
C CYS A 145 -1.38 -10.60 7.91
N VAL A 146 -0.26 -11.24 8.26
CA VAL A 146 0.48 -10.93 9.49
C VAL A 146 1.14 -9.54 9.42
N VAL A 147 1.70 -9.19 8.26
CA VAL A 147 2.31 -7.88 7.99
C VAL A 147 1.29 -7.01 7.28
N ARG A 148 0.68 -6.09 8.02
CA ARG A 148 -0.41 -5.22 7.54
C ARG A 148 0.08 -4.04 6.69
N ALA A 149 1.31 -3.59 6.93
CA ALA A 149 1.99 -2.60 6.11
C ALA A 149 3.51 -2.68 6.33
N PHE A 150 4.28 -2.24 5.34
CA PHE A 150 5.74 -2.17 5.38
C PHE A 150 6.19 -0.85 4.77
N ALA A 151 7.23 -0.22 5.33
CA ALA A 151 7.76 1.02 4.79
C ALA A 151 9.27 1.17 5.01
N TRP A 152 10.04 1.23 3.91
CA TRP A 152 11.43 1.69 3.93
C TRP A 152 11.54 3.18 4.23
N HIS A 153 12.56 3.56 4.99
CA HIS A 153 12.94 4.95 5.15
C HIS A 153 13.64 5.45 3.87
N PRO A 154 13.26 6.60 3.28
CA PRO A 154 13.75 7.07 1.98
C PRO A 154 15.27 7.21 1.86
N HIS A 155 15.96 7.53 2.96
CA HIS A 155 17.39 7.89 2.96
C HIS A 155 18.29 6.94 3.76
N THR A 156 17.75 5.92 4.41
CA THR A 156 18.51 5.04 5.32
C THR A 156 17.99 3.62 5.24
N ASP A 157 18.80 2.63 5.61
CA ASP A 157 18.42 1.20 5.64
C ASP A 157 17.47 0.82 6.80
N LYS A 158 16.78 1.81 7.36
CA LYS A 158 15.77 1.64 8.40
C LYS A 158 14.42 1.37 7.76
N PHE A 159 13.61 0.53 8.38
CA PHE A 159 12.24 0.29 7.93
C PHE A 159 11.27 0.06 9.08
N ALA A 160 9.99 0.23 8.80
CA ALA A 160 8.90 -0.02 9.72
C ALA A 160 8.03 -1.18 9.23
N VAL A 161 7.58 -2.01 10.16
CA VAL A 161 6.69 -3.15 9.91
C VAL A 161 5.48 -3.04 10.82
N ALA A 162 4.29 -2.91 10.24
CA ALA A 162 3.02 -2.97 10.97
C ALA A 162 2.53 -4.42 11.01
N LEU A 163 2.17 -4.89 12.19
CA LEU A 163 1.75 -6.26 12.44
C LEU A 163 0.24 -6.34 12.73
N LEU A 164 -0.29 -7.55 12.61
CA LEU A 164 -1.69 -7.90 12.90
C LEU A 164 -2.15 -7.54 14.33
N ASP A 165 -1.24 -7.42 15.31
CA ASP A 165 -1.57 -7.02 16.69
C ASP A 165 -1.65 -5.49 16.90
N GLU A 166 -1.68 -4.73 15.80
CA GLU A 166 -1.61 -3.26 15.76
C GLU A 166 -0.29 -2.69 16.26
N SER A 167 0.75 -3.50 16.44
CA SER A 167 2.08 -2.99 16.78
C SER A 167 2.83 -2.58 15.51
N ILE A 168 3.60 -1.50 15.61
CA ILE A 168 4.54 -1.12 14.55
C ILE A 168 5.95 -1.25 15.12
N LYS A 169 6.77 -2.07 14.48
CA LYS A 169 8.16 -2.27 14.85
C LYS A 169 9.07 -1.53 13.88
N ILE A 170 10.06 -0.82 14.41
CA ILE A 170 11.08 -0.15 13.61
C ILE A 170 12.38 -0.94 13.70
N TYR A 171 12.91 -1.33 12.55
CA TYR A 171 14.17 -2.03 12.41
C TYR A 171 15.21 -1.11 11.81
N ASN A 172 16.38 -1.08 12.43
CA ASN A 172 17.55 -0.38 11.92
C ASN A 172 18.73 -1.36 12.03
N PRO A 173 19.37 -1.75 10.92
CA PRO A 173 20.52 -2.68 10.94
C PRO A 173 21.66 -2.24 11.86
N LYS A 174 21.78 -0.93 12.11
CA LYS A 174 22.82 -0.33 12.96
C LYS A 174 22.42 -0.26 14.45
N SER A 175 21.18 -0.59 14.80
CA SER A 175 20.66 -0.54 16.17
C SER A 175 20.39 -1.94 16.70
N THR A 176 20.74 -2.18 17.96
CA THR A 176 20.39 -3.42 18.68
C THR A 176 18.98 -3.37 19.27
N THR A 177 18.40 -2.17 19.42
CA THR A 177 17.05 -1.98 19.93
C THR A 177 16.04 -1.91 18.79
N THR A 178 14.87 -2.51 19.01
CA THR A 178 13.74 -2.47 18.07
C THR A 178 12.56 -1.72 18.72
N PRO A 179 12.42 -0.42 18.46
CA PRO A 179 11.28 0.35 18.95
C PRO A 179 9.96 -0.24 18.49
N THR A 180 9.02 -0.38 19.43
CA THR A 180 7.65 -0.83 19.18
C THR A 180 6.68 0.30 19.50
N LEU A 181 6.00 0.80 18.47
CA LEU A 181 5.02 1.87 18.55
C LEU A 181 3.63 1.29 18.78
N LYS A 182 2.95 1.79 19.80
CA LYS A 182 1.55 1.48 20.10
C LYS A 182 0.81 2.73 20.53
N HIS A 183 -0.36 2.96 19.96
CA HIS A 183 -1.26 4.04 20.35
C HIS A 183 -2.69 3.52 20.39
N ARG A 184 -3.54 4.09 21.28
CA ARG A 184 -4.93 3.63 21.43
C ARG A 184 -5.78 3.76 20.16
N LEU A 185 -5.43 4.72 19.31
CA LEU A 185 -6.10 4.99 18.02
C LEU A 185 -5.46 4.24 16.84
N GLN A 186 -4.35 3.53 17.06
CA GLN A 186 -3.70 2.71 16.03
C GLN A 186 -4.48 1.42 15.88
N ARG A 187 -5.52 1.47 15.04
CA ARG A 187 -6.42 0.35 14.74
C ARG A 187 -6.47 0.15 13.24
N ASN A 188 -6.43 -1.10 12.80
CA ASN A 188 -6.47 -1.52 11.41
C ASN A 188 -5.50 -0.68 10.56
N VAL A 189 -4.20 -0.77 10.86
CA VAL A 189 -3.16 -0.04 10.11
C VAL A 189 -3.21 -0.42 8.62
N ALA A 190 -3.61 0.52 7.77
CA ALA A 190 -3.80 0.29 6.34
C ALA A 190 -2.53 0.57 5.52
N ALA A 191 -1.79 1.63 5.88
CA ALA A 191 -0.62 2.09 5.15
C ALA A 191 0.35 2.82 6.09
N MET A 192 1.63 2.87 5.70
CA MET A 192 2.68 3.59 6.41
C MET A 192 3.64 4.26 5.44
N GLN A 193 4.14 5.44 5.79
CA GLN A 193 5.19 6.09 5.02
C GLN A 193 6.03 7.01 5.89
N TRP A 194 7.36 6.87 5.77
CA TRP A 194 8.30 7.79 6.39
C TRP A 194 8.25 9.15 5.70
N LYS A 195 8.35 10.22 6.49
CA LYS A 195 8.47 11.58 5.98
C LYS A 195 9.82 11.73 5.25
N PRO A 196 9.85 12.08 3.95
CA PRO A 196 11.09 12.37 3.24
C PRO A 196 11.87 13.51 3.89
N LEU A 197 13.20 13.51 3.72
CA LEU A 197 14.11 14.51 4.27
C LEU A 197 14.04 14.66 5.81
N CYS A 198 13.43 13.70 6.50
CA CYS A 198 13.31 13.68 7.96
C CYS A 198 13.70 12.30 8.47
N ALA A 199 14.61 12.25 9.45
CA ALA A 199 15.09 10.97 9.97
C ALA A 199 14.10 10.29 10.93
N SER A 200 13.16 11.01 11.53
CA SER A 200 12.43 10.53 12.71
C SER A 200 10.91 10.39 12.53
N ALA A 201 10.33 10.95 11.47
CA ALA A 201 8.87 11.02 11.33
C ALA A 201 8.31 9.89 10.46
N LEU A 202 7.36 9.13 11.01
CA LEU A 202 6.62 8.07 10.34
C LEU A 202 5.12 8.38 10.39
N ALA A 203 4.49 8.54 9.22
CA ALA A 203 3.05 8.63 9.12
C ALA A 203 2.43 7.22 9.02
N VAL A 204 1.32 7.03 9.71
CA VAL A 204 0.60 5.77 9.81
C VAL A 204 -0.88 6.05 9.56
N ALA A 205 -1.45 5.39 8.56
CA ALA A 205 -2.88 5.43 8.27
C ALA A 205 -3.61 4.40 9.13
N CYS A 206 -4.56 4.85 9.94
CA CYS A 206 -5.39 4.01 10.80
C CYS A 206 -6.87 4.18 10.44
N GLN A 207 -7.72 3.33 11.02
CA GLN A 207 -9.15 3.31 10.74
C GLN A 207 -9.86 4.65 10.96
N ASN A 208 -9.49 5.45 11.95
CA ASN A 208 -10.25 6.68 12.27
C ASN A 208 -9.41 7.96 12.20
N CYS A 209 -8.11 7.83 11.96
CA CYS A 209 -7.18 8.96 11.99
C CYS A 209 -5.85 8.59 11.33
N LEU A 210 -4.99 9.59 11.16
CA LEU A 210 -3.57 9.41 10.92
C LEU A 210 -2.80 9.60 12.23
N LEU A 211 -1.73 8.84 12.39
CA LEU A 211 -0.74 9.06 13.43
C LEU A 211 0.59 9.43 12.79
N VAL A 212 1.15 10.58 13.15
CA VAL A 212 2.53 10.94 12.78
C VAL A 212 3.41 10.72 14.01
N TRP A 213 4.17 9.64 13.98
CA TRP A 213 5.12 9.28 15.03
C TRP A 213 6.45 9.97 14.81
N HIS A 214 6.95 10.64 15.85
CA HIS A 214 8.31 11.16 15.93
C HIS A 214 9.16 10.23 16.77
N VAL A 215 9.93 9.37 16.09
CA VAL A 215 10.82 8.39 16.71
C VAL A 215 12.26 8.81 16.48
N ASP A 216 12.88 9.32 17.53
CA ASP A 216 14.30 9.70 17.50
C ASP A 216 15.17 8.48 17.14
N PRO A 217 15.95 8.54 16.05
CA PRO A 217 16.85 7.46 15.64
C PRO A 217 17.89 7.08 16.69
N CYS A 218 18.23 8.00 17.60
CA CYS A 218 19.22 7.78 18.65
C CYS A 218 18.58 7.30 19.96
N SER A 219 17.25 7.21 20.02
CA SER A 219 16.57 6.81 21.24
C SER A 219 16.82 5.33 21.55
N LEU A 220 17.31 5.07 22.77
CA LEU A 220 17.42 3.72 23.31
C LEU A 220 16.06 3.19 23.80
N SER A 221 14.99 4.00 23.71
CA SER A 221 13.66 3.57 24.13
C SER A 221 13.07 2.55 23.16
N THR A 222 12.89 1.33 23.65
CA THR A 222 12.17 0.27 22.94
C THR A 222 10.67 0.53 22.82
N ARG A 223 10.11 1.47 23.60
CA ARG A 223 8.67 1.79 23.61
C ARG A 223 8.47 3.29 23.74
N PRO A 224 8.42 4.02 22.62
CA PRO A 224 8.08 5.44 22.62
C PRO A 224 6.72 5.69 23.28
N SER A 225 6.62 6.79 24.02
CA SER A 225 5.37 7.22 24.64
C SER A 225 4.33 7.59 23.58
N SER A 226 3.04 7.46 23.90
CA SER A 226 1.95 7.96 23.04
C SER A 226 2.07 9.45 22.74
N SER A 227 2.75 10.23 23.58
CA SER A 227 3.03 11.66 23.35
C SER A 227 3.98 11.92 22.18
N CYS A 228 4.69 10.90 21.70
CA CYS A 228 5.52 10.98 20.50
C CYS A 228 4.70 10.85 19.20
N ALA A 229 3.38 10.65 19.30
CA ALA A 229 2.47 10.59 18.16
C ALA A 229 1.59 11.84 18.11
N GLN A 230 1.64 12.56 16.99
CA GLN A 230 0.67 13.59 16.63
C GLN A 230 -0.54 12.91 15.97
N VAL A 231 -1.75 13.26 16.39
CA VAL A 231 -2.99 12.72 15.84
C VAL A 231 -3.56 13.71 14.83
N LEU A 232 -3.74 13.29 13.58
CA LEU A 232 -4.41 14.08 12.56
C LEU A 232 -5.74 13.41 12.22
N SER A 233 -6.84 14.14 12.33
CA SER A 233 -8.19 13.62 12.07
C SER A 233 -9.10 14.70 11.53
N HIS A 234 -9.95 14.34 10.57
CA HIS A 234 -10.99 15.21 10.03
C HIS A 234 -12.34 14.47 10.14
N PRO A 235 -13.44 15.13 10.54
CA PRO A 235 -14.75 14.49 10.64
C PRO A 235 -15.16 13.82 9.32
N GLY A 236 -15.59 12.55 9.40
CA GLY A 236 -15.97 11.76 8.23
C GLY A 236 -14.80 11.20 7.40
N HIS A 237 -13.55 11.53 7.72
CA HIS A 237 -12.37 11.06 6.98
C HIS A 237 -11.80 9.76 7.57
N GLY A 238 -12.54 8.67 7.44
CA GLY A 238 -12.11 7.32 7.81
C GLY A 238 -13.05 6.26 7.22
N PRO A 239 -12.59 5.03 6.95
CA PRO A 239 -11.23 4.54 7.14
C PRO A 239 -10.20 5.12 6.19
N VAL A 240 -9.02 5.46 6.72
CA VAL A 240 -7.92 5.96 5.90
C VAL A 240 -7.16 4.78 5.31
N THR A 241 -7.28 4.59 4.00
CA THR A 241 -6.69 3.42 3.31
C THR A 241 -5.35 3.72 2.67
N SER A 242 -5.05 4.99 2.37
CA SER A 242 -3.81 5.37 1.72
C SER A 242 -3.33 6.74 2.19
N ILE A 243 -2.00 6.87 2.27
CA ILE A 243 -1.29 8.09 2.59
C ILE A 243 -0.12 8.29 1.66
N ALA A 244 0.21 9.54 1.36
CA ALA A 244 1.33 9.86 0.49
C ALA A 244 2.00 11.20 0.90
N TRP A 245 3.23 11.14 1.41
CA TRP A 245 4.08 12.31 1.63
C TRP A 245 4.53 12.91 0.30
N SER A 246 4.55 14.24 0.23
CA SER A 246 5.23 14.94 -0.85
C SER A 246 6.73 14.62 -0.83
N PRO A 247 7.42 14.59 -1.99
CA PRO A 247 8.87 14.34 -2.04
C PRO A 247 9.67 15.36 -1.23
N SER A 248 9.14 16.59 -1.10
CA SER A 248 9.71 17.65 -0.25
C SER A 248 9.50 17.41 1.26
N GLY A 249 8.63 16.48 1.65
CA GLY A 249 8.23 16.25 3.04
C GLY A 249 7.38 17.36 3.65
N ALA A 250 6.94 18.35 2.87
CA ALA A 250 6.16 19.47 3.37
C ALA A 250 4.69 19.09 3.64
N LEU A 251 4.09 18.31 2.75
CA LEU A 251 2.67 17.96 2.80
C LEU A 251 2.49 16.45 2.91
N LEU A 252 1.51 16.04 3.71
CA LEU A 252 1.04 14.65 3.76
C LEU A 252 -0.36 14.62 3.15
N LEU A 253 -0.60 13.68 2.22
CA LEU A 253 -1.93 13.42 1.70
C LEU A 253 -2.54 12.21 2.38
N SER A 254 -3.86 12.21 2.54
CA SER A 254 -4.62 11.02 2.94
C SER A 254 -5.90 10.83 2.16
N ALA A 255 -6.29 9.57 2.04
CA ALA A 255 -7.41 9.10 1.26
C ALA A 255 -8.30 8.16 2.09
N SER A 256 -9.60 8.37 1.97
CA SER A 256 -10.63 7.51 2.55
C SER A 256 -11.65 7.12 1.47
N PRO A 257 -12.02 5.83 1.35
CA PRO A 257 -13.06 5.42 0.41
C PRO A 257 -14.46 5.91 0.82
N MET A 258 -14.65 6.41 2.04
CA MET A 258 -15.89 7.05 2.48
C MET A 258 -15.90 8.57 2.27
N ASP A 259 -14.74 9.18 2.02
CA ASP A 259 -14.59 10.61 1.86
C ASP A 259 -14.30 10.98 0.41
N THR A 260 -15.21 11.74 -0.20
CA THR A 260 -15.08 12.22 -1.58
C THR A 260 -13.98 13.27 -1.78
N SER A 261 -13.36 13.72 -0.68
CA SER A 261 -12.24 14.63 -0.68
C SER A 261 -10.92 13.93 -0.36
N MET A 262 -9.85 14.40 -1.00
CA MET A 262 -8.48 14.05 -0.62
C MET A 262 -8.01 15.09 0.40
N MET A 263 -7.51 14.65 1.55
CA MET A 263 -7.05 15.59 2.58
C MET A 263 -5.58 15.95 2.35
N VAL A 264 -5.26 17.24 2.44
CA VAL A 264 -3.91 17.78 2.41
C VAL A 264 -3.56 18.29 3.79
N TRP A 265 -2.58 17.66 4.43
CA TRP A 265 -2.11 17.98 5.76
C TRP A 265 -0.79 18.73 5.70
N ASP A 266 -0.75 19.92 6.27
CA ASP A 266 0.50 20.52 6.73
C ASP A 266 0.71 20.10 8.17
N VAL A 267 1.54 19.07 8.36
CA VAL A 267 1.79 18.45 9.66
C VAL A 267 2.49 19.41 10.63
N ALA A 268 3.33 20.33 10.11
CA ALA A 268 4.05 21.29 10.93
C ALA A 268 3.16 22.46 11.37
N ALA A 269 2.26 22.91 10.48
CA ALA A 269 1.28 23.95 10.78
C ALA A 269 0.00 23.42 11.46
N GLU A 270 -0.10 22.11 11.66
CA GLU A 270 -1.29 21.41 12.19
C GLU A 270 -2.58 21.76 11.42
N SER A 271 -2.45 21.98 10.11
CA SER A 271 -3.56 22.42 9.27
C SER A 271 -3.96 21.34 8.27
N CYS A 272 -5.25 21.33 7.92
CA CYS A 272 -5.83 20.39 6.98
C CYS A 272 -6.70 21.13 5.98
N VAL A 273 -6.50 20.86 4.69
CA VAL A 273 -7.32 21.40 3.61
C VAL A 273 -7.90 20.24 2.81
N PRO A 274 -9.24 20.11 2.73
CA PRO A 274 -9.88 19.12 1.87
C PRO A 274 -9.86 19.57 0.41
N LEU A 275 -9.23 18.78 -0.46
CA LEU A 275 -9.33 18.94 -1.90
C LEU A 275 -10.58 18.24 -2.43
N GLN A 276 -11.59 19.07 -2.67
CA GLN A 276 -12.86 18.72 -3.27
C GLN A 276 -12.71 18.47 -4.77
N ARG A 277 -13.60 17.65 -5.36
CA ARG A 277 -13.68 17.27 -6.79
C ARG A 277 -12.96 15.98 -7.21
N VAL A 278 -12.54 15.11 -6.29
CA VAL A 278 -12.06 13.78 -6.71
C VAL A 278 -13.19 13.00 -7.40
N GLY A 279 -14.39 13.00 -6.80
CA GLY A 279 -15.55 12.28 -7.34
C GLY A 279 -15.37 10.75 -7.27
N GLY A 280 -16.33 9.97 -7.77
CA GLY A 280 -16.20 8.51 -7.81
C GLY A 280 -16.42 7.78 -6.47
N GLY A 281 -17.04 8.45 -5.48
CA GLY A 281 -17.49 7.81 -4.25
C GLY A 281 -16.44 7.68 -3.15
N GLY A 282 -15.26 8.31 -3.31
CA GLY A 282 -14.19 8.29 -2.32
C GLY A 282 -12.81 8.37 -2.97
N VAL A 283 -11.75 8.30 -2.15
CA VAL A 283 -10.37 8.16 -2.61
C VAL A 283 -9.76 6.91 -1.98
N THR A 284 -9.17 6.02 -2.77
CA THR A 284 -8.72 4.70 -2.30
C THR A 284 -7.21 4.57 -2.25
N PHE A 285 -6.50 5.17 -3.21
CA PHE A 285 -5.06 5.08 -3.37
C PHE A 285 -4.46 6.42 -3.80
N LEU A 286 -3.29 6.74 -3.24
CA LEU A 286 -2.54 7.96 -3.52
C LEU A 286 -1.09 7.64 -3.87
N SER A 287 -0.54 8.35 -4.86
CA SER A 287 0.88 8.24 -5.20
C SER A 287 1.41 9.55 -5.76
N TRP A 288 2.40 10.14 -5.07
CA TRP A 288 3.14 11.31 -5.55
C TRP A 288 4.14 10.91 -6.64
N SER A 289 4.22 11.74 -7.67
CA SER A 289 5.35 11.75 -8.58
C SER A 289 6.66 12.09 -7.84
N PRO A 290 7.82 11.53 -8.23
CA PRO A 290 9.10 11.77 -7.55
C PRO A 290 9.57 13.22 -7.58
N ASP A 291 9.22 13.98 -8.63
CA ASP A 291 9.49 15.40 -8.77
C ASP A 291 8.49 16.29 -7.99
N GLY A 292 7.38 15.70 -7.54
CA GLY A 292 6.34 16.37 -6.76
C GLY A 292 5.39 17.21 -7.60
N SER A 293 5.43 17.13 -8.93
CA SER A 293 4.58 17.94 -9.83
C SER A 293 3.16 17.40 -9.92
N HIS A 294 3.00 16.08 -9.76
CA HIS A 294 1.75 15.37 -9.92
C HIS A 294 1.43 14.40 -8.77
N VAL A 295 0.13 14.13 -8.57
CA VAL A 295 -0.40 13.10 -7.66
C VAL A 295 -1.45 12.26 -8.38
N LEU A 296 -1.28 10.94 -8.36
CA LEU A 296 -2.34 9.99 -8.70
C LEU A 296 -3.29 9.87 -7.51
N ALA A 297 -4.59 10.01 -7.76
CA ALA A 297 -5.66 9.73 -6.82
C ALA A 297 -6.69 8.77 -7.45
N SER A 298 -6.69 7.51 -7.00
CA SER A 298 -7.64 6.49 -7.43
C SER A 298 -8.95 6.59 -6.65
N THR A 299 -10.04 6.16 -7.28
CA THR A 299 -11.38 6.15 -6.66
C THR A 299 -11.95 4.74 -6.61
N PRO A 300 -12.98 4.46 -5.78
CA PRO A 300 -13.71 3.20 -5.82
C PRO A 300 -14.40 2.93 -7.17
N SER A 301 -14.68 3.98 -7.94
CA SER A 301 -15.33 3.89 -9.26
C SER A 301 -14.32 3.60 -10.38
N ALA A 302 -14.83 3.32 -11.59
CA ALA A 302 -14.02 3.16 -12.80
C ALA A 302 -13.46 4.48 -13.34
N LEU A 303 -12.78 5.24 -12.48
CA LEU A 303 -12.03 6.44 -12.82
C LEU A 303 -10.95 6.69 -11.77
N PHE A 304 -9.94 7.45 -12.18
CA PHE A 304 -8.99 8.08 -11.28
C PHE A 304 -8.72 9.51 -11.73
N ARG A 305 -7.96 10.24 -10.93
CA ARG A 305 -7.50 11.59 -11.27
C ARG A 305 -6.00 11.71 -11.12
N VAL A 306 -5.42 12.56 -11.97
CA VAL A 306 -4.06 13.06 -11.80
C VAL A 306 -4.15 14.54 -11.46
N TRP A 307 -3.62 14.91 -10.30
CA TRP A 307 -3.59 16.27 -9.80
C TRP A 307 -2.24 16.89 -10.11
N GLU A 308 -2.23 18.08 -10.68
CA GLU A 308 -1.08 18.99 -10.69
C GLU A 308 -1.04 19.71 -9.33
N THR A 309 0.13 19.81 -8.72
CA THR A 309 0.26 20.13 -7.29
C THR A 309 0.52 21.61 -7.00
N ARG A 310 0.91 22.43 -7.99
CA ARG A 310 1.14 23.87 -7.81
C ARG A 310 -0.17 24.64 -7.66
N MET A 311 -1.16 24.30 -8.47
CA MET A 311 -2.48 24.92 -8.48
C MET A 311 -3.59 23.97 -8.00
N TRP A 312 -3.26 22.70 -7.72
CA TRP A 312 -4.24 21.67 -7.35
C TRP A 312 -5.36 21.55 -8.38
N THR A 313 -4.99 21.58 -9.66
CA THR A 313 -5.89 21.28 -10.79
C THR A 313 -5.83 19.80 -11.11
N CYS A 314 -6.95 19.21 -11.54
CA CYS A 314 -6.99 17.77 -11.80
C CYS A 314 -7.58 17.41 -13.15
N GLU A 315 -6.99 16.38 -13.75
CA GLU A 315 -7.48 15.72 -14.95
C GLU A 315 -8.19 14.43 -14.56
N ARG A 316 -9.28 14.10 -15.26
CA ARG A 316 -10.08 12.90 -15.03
C ARG A 316 -9.76 11.84 -16.07
N TRP A 317 -9.49 10.63 -15.60
CA TRP A 317 -9.15 9.48 -16.41
C TRP A 317 -10.16 8.35 -16.20
N PRO A 318 -11.03 8.05 -17.19
CA PRO A 318 -11.96 6.93 -17.09
C PRO A 318 -11.24 5.58 -17.29
N CYS A 319 -11.71 4.56 -16.59
CA CYS A 319 -11.32 3.17 -16.77
C CYS A 319 -12.48 2.38 -17.38
N LEU A 320 -12.20 1.28 -18.07
CA LEU A 320 -13.23 0.51 -18.78
C LEU A 320 -13.99 -0.44 -17.86
N LYS A 321 -13.29 -1.32 -17.13
CA LYS A 321 -13.95 -2.37 -16.33
C LYS A 321 -14.05 -2.07 -14.84
N GLY A 322 -13.03 -1.46 -14.25
CA GLY A 322 -12.91 -1.35 -12.80
C GLY A 322 -12.11 -0.14 -12.35
N ARG A 323 -11.84 -0.09 -11.04
CA ARG A 323 -11.05 0.99 -10.43
C ARG A 323 -9.58 0.90 -10.79
N CYS A 324 -8.85 2.02 -10.68
CA CYS A 324 -7.40 1.99 -10.70
C CYS A 324 -6.88 1.36 -9.40
N GLN A 325 -6.42 0.10 -9.50
CA GLN A 325 -6.04 -0.73 -8.36
C GLN A 325 -4.68 -0.35 -7.77
N SER A 326 -3.71 -0.02 -8.62
CA SER A 326 -2.36 0.35 -8.22
C SER A 326 -1.74 1.28 -9.26
N GLY A 327 -0.82 2.14 -8.84
CA GLY A 327 -0.01 2.94 -9.74
C GLY A 327 1.38 3.26 -9.18
N CYS A 328 2.38 3.31 -10.06
CA CYS A 328 3.74 3.68 -9.72
C CYS A 328 4.31 4.65 -10.77
N TRP A 329 5.01 5.67 -10.30
CA TRP A 329 5.66 6.64 -11.14
C TRP A 329 7.03 6.14 -11.59
N SER A 330 7.44 6.50 -12.79
CA SER A 330 8.84 6.34 -13.20
C SER A 330 9.74 7.25 -12.34
N PRO A 331 10.97 6.84 -12.05
CA PRO A 331 11.85 7.63 -11.17
C PRO A 331 12.19 9.03 -11.68
N ASP A 332 12.13 9.24 -13.00
CA ASP A 332 12.30 10.54 -13.65
C ASP A 332 11.01 11.41 -13.63
N GLY A 333 9.90 10.89 -13.11
CA GLY A 333 8.60 11.57 -13.06
C GLY A 333 7.87 11.67 -14.40
N SER A 334 8.45 11.19 -15.50
CA SER A 334 7.91 11.38 -16.85
C SER A 334 6.72 10.45 -17.18
N ARG A 335 6.52 9.38 -16.41
CA ARG A 335 5.51 8.36 -16.67
C ARG A 335 4.82 7.90 -15.39
N LEU A 336 3.54 7.57 -15.53
CA LEU A 336 2.76 6.88 -14.52
C LEU A 336 2.30 5.54 -15.10
N LEU A 337 2.76 4.44 -14.51
CA LEU A 337 2.21 3.12 -14.79
C LEU A 337 1.06 2.84 -13.84
N PHE A 338 -0.02 2.27 -14.34
CA PHE A 338 -1.16 1.89 -13.52
C PHE A 338 -1.81 0.60 -14.00
N ALA A 339 -2.49 -0.06 -13.06
CA ALA A 339 -3.29 -1.25 -13.30
C ALA A 339 -4.76 -0.98 -12.93
N VAL A 340 -5.66 -1.69 -13.60
CA VAL A 340 -7.12 -1.57 -13.43
C VAL A 340 -7.67 -2.91 -12.94
N GLU A 341 -8.54 -2.86 -11.95
CA GLU A 341 -9.23 -4.05 -11.44
C GLU A 341 -10.07 -4.74 -12.54
N GLY A 342 -10.02 -6.08 -12.59
CA GLY A 342 -10.68 -6.88 -13.63
C GLY A 342 -10.01 -6.85 -15.01
N GLU A 343 -8.84 -6.22 -15.12
CA GLU A 343 -8.02 -6.20 -16.32
C GLU A 343 -6.62 -6.78 -16.03
N THR A 344 -6.01 -7.36 -17.06
CA THR A 344 -4.72 -8.05 -16.99
C THR A 344 -3.58 -7.19 -17.54
N VAL A 345 -3.80 -5.89 -17.68
CA VAL A 345 -2.98 -5.01 -18.51
C VAL A 345 -2.32 -3.93 -17.66
N ILE A 346 -1.05 -3.61 -17.98
CA ILE A 346 -0.37 -2.43 -17.46
C ILE A 346 -0.53 -1.29 -18.47
N TYR A 347 -1.07 -0.18 -18.00
CA TYR A 347 -1.21 1.06 -18.75
C TYR A 347 -0.12 2.06 -18.37
N ALA A 348 0.21 2.96 -19.28
CA ALA A 348 1.15 4.06 -19.07
C ALA A 348 0.53 5.39 -19.50
N LEU A 349 0.57 6.37 -18.61
CA LEU A 349 0.46 7.79 -18.95
C LEU A 349 1.85 8.36 -19.11
N THR A 350 2.05 9.21 -20.12
CA THR A 350 3.32 9.90 -20.35
C THR A 350 3.08 11.40 -20.24
N PHE A 351 3.81 12.03 -19.33
CA PHE A 351 3.81 13.48 -19.14
C PHE A 351 4.98 14.01 -19.95
N ALA A 352 4.69 14.64 -21.09
CA ALA A 352 5.73 15.31 -21.86
C ALA A 352 6.34 16.39 -20.95
N GLY A 353 7.66 16.36 -20.77
CA GLY A 353 8.37 17.38 -20.01
C GLY A 353 8.13 18.75 -20.63
N ALA A 354 7.12 19.47 -20.14
CA ALA A 354 7.00 20.88 -20.42
C ALA A 354 8.15 21.57 -19.69
N PRO A 355 9.01 22.35 -20.36
CA PRO A 355 10.00 23.16 -19.67
C PRO A 355 9.28 24.04 -18.64
N ALA A 356 9.84 24.09 -17.43
CA ALA A 356 9.27 24.78 -16.28
C ALA A 356 8.80 26.20 -16.66
N GLY A 357 7.49 26.42 -16.70
CA GLY A 357 6.91 27.75 -16.90
C GLY A 357 5.67 27.84 -17.79
N VAL A 358 5.33 26.79 -18.57
CA VAL A 358 4.12 26.80 -19.40
C VAL A 358 3.07 25.86 -18.81
N SER A 359 1.94 26.42 -18.38
CA SER A 359 0.75 25.67 -18.02
C SER A 359 0.34 24.76 -19.19
N THR A 360 0.38 23.45 -18.99
CA THR A 360 -0.16 22.46 -19.91
C THR A 360 -1.69 22.47 -19.85
N SER A 361 -2.31 23.60 -20.24
CA SER A 361 -3.75 23.68 -20.47
C SER A 361 -4.12 23.35 -21.92
N SER A 362 -3.20 22.84 -22.73
CA SER A 362 -3.47 22.50 -24.13
C SER A 362 -2.55 21.39 -24.67
N LEU A 363 -2.82 20.14 -24.29
CA LEU A 363 -2.50 18.99 -25.13
C LEU A 363 -3.80 18.58 -25.82
N THR A 364 -4.08 19.22 -26.95
CA THR A 364 -5.24 18.95 -27.81
C THR A 364 -5.01 17.65 -28.59
N GLY A 365 -5.42 16.54 -27.98
CA GLY A 365 -5.59 15.22 -28.57
C GLY A 365 -6.24 14.32 -27.50
N PRO A 366 -6.96 13.25 -27.87
CA PRO A 366 -7.42 12.29 -26.87
C PRO A 366 -6.18 11.69 -26.21
N GLN A 367 -5.86 12.15 -25.00
CA GLN A 367 -4.81 11.54 -24.20
C GLN A 367 -5.32 10.15 -23.80
N ALA A 368 -4.97 9.14 -24.59
CA ALA A 368 -5.27 7.76 -24.29
C ALA A 368 -4.09 7.15 -23.53
N ALA A 369 -4.38 6.39 -22.48
CA ALA A 369 -3.36 5.60 -21.81
C ALA A 369 -2.83 4.54 -22.78
N ALA A 370 -1.50 4.39 -22.86
CA ALA A 370 -0.87 3.40 -23.71
C ALA A 370 -0.76 2.06 -22.98
N VAL A 371 -1.09 0.96 -23.66
CA VAL A 371 -0.85 -0.38 -23.12
C VAL A 371 0.62 -0.75 -23.28
N VAL A 372 1.29 -1.12 -22.19
CA VAL A 372 2.73 -1.43 -22.19
C VAL A 372 3.04 -2.90 -21.92
N ALA A 373 2.19 -3.61 -21.19
CA ALA A 373 2.29 -5.06 -21.00
C ALA A 373 0.91 -5.71 -20.85
N ASP A 374 0.79 -6.93 -21.35
CA ASP A 374 -0.38 -7.81 -21.22
C ASP A 374 0.00 -9.04 -20.40
N LEU A 375 -0.60 -9.17 -19.22
CA LEU A 375 -0.35 -10.20 -18.22
C LEU A 375 -1.50 -11.20 -18.15
N SER A 376 -2.19 -11.43 -19.26
CA SER A 376 -3.20 -12.48 -19.40
C SER A 376 -2.65 -13.84 -18.97
N GLU A 377 -3.53 -14.70 -18.45
CA GLU A 377 -3.16 -16.02 -17.94
C GLU A 377 -2.37 -16.84 -18.98
N THR A 378 -1.25 -17.39 -18.55
CA THR A 378 -0.35 -18.22 -19.34
C THR A 378 0.00 -19.47 -18.57
N THR A 379 -0.07 -20.62 -19.24
CA THR A 379 0.29 -21.91 -18.65
C THR A 379 1.76 -22.20 -18.90
N PHE A 380 2.49 -22.46 -17.82
CA PHE A 380 3.87 -22.92 -17.84
C PHE A 380 3.91 -24.39 -17.46
N HIS A 381 4.51 -25.21 -18.32
CA HIS A 381 4.73 -26.62 -18.04
C HIS A 381 6.00 -26.75 -17.20
N THR A 382 5.85 -27.08 -15.91
CA THR A 382 6.97 -27.33 -15.00
C THR A 382 7.08 -28.83 -14.69
N GLU A 383 8.22 -29.27 -14.16
CA GLU A 383 8.44 -30.69 -13.80
C GLU A 383 7.43 -31.20 -12.76
N ASP A 384 6.91 -30.30 -11.93
CA ASP A 384 5.94 -30.59 -10.86
C ASP A 384 4.47 -30.46 -11.31
N GLY A 385 4.22 -30.08 -12.56
CA GLY A 385 2.90 -29.89 -13.14
C GLY A 385 2.71 -28.54 -13.85
N ASP A 386 1.51 -28.33 -14.37
CA ASP A 386 1.16 -27.10 -15.08
C ASP A 386 0.86 -25.98 -14.09
N LEU A 387 1.59 -24.87 -14.19
CA LEU A 387 1.35 -23.66 -13.42
C LEU A 387 0.71 -22.60 -14.31
N ILE A 388 -0.38 -21.99 -13.86
CA ILE A 388 -1.04 -20.89 -14.56
C ILE A 388 -0.65 -19.59 -13.87
N VAL A 389 0.06 -18.72 -14.59
CA VAL A 389 0.52 -17.42 -14.11
C VAL A 389 -0.05 -16.31 -14.97
N GLY A 390 -0.53 -15.25 -14.33
CA GLY A 390 -1.18 -14.11 -14.97
C GLY A 390 -2.48 -13.78 -14.28
N GLY A 391 -3.24 -12.85 -14.86
CA GLY A 391 -4.50 -12.39 -14.30
C GLY A 391 -4.39 -10.98 -13.73
N GLU A 392 -5.12 -10.73 -12.65
CA GLU A 392 -5.24 -9.39 -12.07
C GLU A 392 -3.95 -8.94 -11.37
N ILE A 393 -3.64 -7.66 -11.52
CA ILE A 393 -2.49 -7.03 -10.88
C ILE A 393 -2.93 -6.45 -9.53
N GLN A 394 -2.29 -6.88 -8.45
CA GLN A 394 -2.53 -6.34 -7.11
C GLN A 394 -1.74 -5.06 -6.86
N SER A 395 -0.45 -5.04 -7.21
CA SER A 395 0.41 -3.89 -6.94
C SER A 395 1.59 -3.81 -7.91
N LEU A 396 2.08 -2.58 -8.13
CA LEU A 396 3.23 -2.25 -8.97
C LEU A 396 4.29 -1.56 -8.12
N SER A 397 5.56 -1.98 -8.24
CA SER A 397 6.69 -1.31 -7.59
C SER A 397 7.81 -1.13 -8.60
N TRP A 398 8.15 0.12 -8.89
CA TRP A 398 9.28 0.46 -9.76
C TRP A 398 10.51 0.71 -8.89
N ASP A 399 11.67 0.17 -9.27
CA ASP A 399 12.90 0.49 -8.59
C ASP A 399 13.24 1.99 -8.74
N PRO A 400 13.89 2.61 -7.73
CA PRO A 400 14.24 4.04 -7.76
C PRO A 400 15.26 4.46 -8.83
N ARG A 401 16.00 3.53 -9.42
CA ARG A 401 16.95 3.74 -10.53
C ARG A 401 16.28 3.61 -11.91
N GLY A 402 15.09 3.01 -11.97
CA GLY A 402 14.29 2.84 -13.17
C GLY A 402 14.73 1.67 -14.04
N GLU A 403 15.37 0.65 -13.46
CA GLU A 403 15.88 -0.52 -14.22
C GLU A 403 15.07 -1.81 -14.00
N ARG A 404 14.32 -1.92 -12.91
CA ARG A 404 13.43 -3.04 -12.59
C ARG A 404 12.03 -2.57 -12.22
N LEU A 405 11.03 -3.29 -12.72
CA LEU A 405 9.64 -3.16 -12.31
C LEU A 405 9.18 -4.51 -11.77
N ALA A 406 8.72 -4.54 -10.52
CA ALA A 406 8.11 -5.70 -9.91
C ALA A 406 6.59 -5.54 -9.95
N VAL A 407 5.89 -6.62 -10.33
CA VAL A 407 4.43 -6.66 -10.49
C VAL A 407 3.90 -7.85 -9.70
N LEU A 408 3.06 -7.58 -8.71
CA LEU A 408 2.42 -8.60 -7.89
C LEU A 408 1.12 -9.02 -8.58
N LEU A 409 1.08 -10.25 -9.07
CA LEU A 409 -0.09 -10.86 -9.70
C LEU A 409 -0.91 -11.59 -8.64
N LYS A 410 -2.23 -11.40 -8.66
CA LYS A 410 -3.16 -12.13 -7.82
C LYS A 410 -3.20 -13.59 -8.28
N GLY A 411 -3.10 -14.50 -7.33
CA GLY A 411 -3.45 -15.90 -7.53
C GLY A 411 -4.94 -16.15 -7.31
N ASP A 412 -5.36 -17.37 -7.59
CA ASP A 412 -6.66 -17.87 -7.16
C ASP A 412 -6.49 -18.70 -5.88
N PRO A 413 -7.02 -18.25 -4.73
CA PRO A 413 -6.87 -18.96 -3.46
C PRO A 413 -7.53 -20.35 -3.45
N GLN A 414 -8.46 -20.64 -4.38
CA GLN A 414 -9.10 -21.95 -4.50
C GLN A 414 -8.33 -22.92 -5.40
N ALA A 415 -7.43 -22.41 -6.25
CA ALA A 415 -6.72 -23.21 -7.23
C ALA A 415 -5.22 -23.29 -6.90
N THR A 416 -4.76 -24.49 -6.55
CA THR A 416 -3.36 -24.73 -6.16
C THR A 416 -2.36 -24.48 -7.29
N ASN A 417 -2.79 -24.53 -8.55
CA ASN A 417 -1.96 -24.28 -9.72
C ASN A 417 -1.96 -22.81 -10.19
N ARG A 418 -2.59 -21.90 -9.43
CA ARG A 418 -2.69 -20.46 -9.72
C ARG A 418 -2.21 -19.63 -8.53
N PRO A 419 -0.95 -19.76 -8.09
CA PRO A 419 -0.46 -19.04 -6.92
C PRO A 419 -0.31 -17.54 -7.22
N ALA A 420 -0.41 -16.72 -6.18
CA ALA A 420 0.07 -15.35 -6.29
C ALA A 420 1.59 -15.34 -6.50
N ILE A 421 2.07 -14.49 -7.40
CA ILE A 421 3.48 -14.47 -7.80
C ILE A 421 3.93 -13.07 -8.19
N ILE A 422 5.22 -12.78 -8.06
CA ILE A 422 5.80 -11.50 -8.49
C ILE A 422 6.48 -11.71 -9.84
N ALA A 423 5.97 -11.06 -10.89
CA ALA A 423 6.65 -10.94 -12.17
C ALA A 423 7.61 -9.76 -12.15
N VAL A 424 8.86 -9.97 -12.55
CA VAL A 424 9.87 -8.92 -12.66
C VAL A 424 10.15 -8.61 -14.12
N PHE A 425 10.16 -7.32 -14.44
CA PHE A 425 10.52 -6.79 -15.74
C PHE A 425 11.80 -5.98 -15.62
N LYS A 426 12.63 -6.06 -16.65
CA LYS A 426 13.67 -5.05 -16.89
C LYS A 426 13.01 -3.87 -17.59
N THR A 427 13.31 -2.66 -17.12
CA THR A 427 12.73 -1.45 -17.69
C THR A 427 13.78 -0.68 -18.45
N ARG A 428 13.43 -0.30 -19.67
CA ARG A 428 14.19 0.65 -20.49
C ARG A 428 13.35 1.90 -20.63
N THR A 429 13.82 3.03 -20.12
CA THR A 429 13.07 4.30 -20.15
C THR A 429 13.44 5.18 -21.35
N SER A 430 14.63 4.98 -21.92
CA SER A 430 15.18 5.78 -23.03
C SER A 430 15.87 4.89 -24.09
N PRO A 431 15.76 5.21 -25.40
CA PRO A 431 14.98 6.31 -26.00
C PRO A 431 13.47 6.01 -26.11
N ILE A 432 13.09 4.73 -26.06
CA ILE A 432 11.70 4.27 -26.08
C ILE A 432 11.45 3.50 -24.78
N PHE A 433 10.27 3.69 -24.21
CA PHE A 433 9.87 2.95 -23.02
C PHE A 433 9.50 1.50 -23.38
N GLU A 434 10.21 0.56 -22.78
CA GLU A 434 10.01 -0.87 -23.01
C GLU A 434 10.08 -1.64 -21.68
N LEU A 435 9.19 -2.63 -21.56
CA LEU A 435 9.24 -3.65 -20.51
C LEU A 435 9.77 -4.94 -21.15
N LEU A 436 10.81 -5.50 -20.56
CA LEU A 436 11.42 -6.76 -21.01
C LEU A 436 11.25 -7.81 -19.91
N PRO A 437 10.96 -9.07 -20.26
CA PRO A 437 10.79 -10.14 -19.27
C PRO A 437 12.11 -10.38 -18.51
N CYS A 438 12.01 -10.56 -17.20
CA CYS A 438 13.14 -10.98 -16.37
C CYS A 438 12.91 -12.37 -15.76
N GLY A 439 11.72 -12.60 -15.20
CA GLY A 439 11.35 -13.86 -14.57
C GLY A 439 10.46 -13.64 -13.35
N PHE A 440 10.33 -14.68 -12.51
CA PHE A 440 9.43 -14.68 -11.37
C PHE A 440 10.19 -14.76 -10.04
N VAL A 441 9.73 -13.99 -9.05
CA VAL A 441 10.22 -14.07 -7.67
C VAL A 441 9.28 -14.97 -6.87
N GLN A 442 9.82 -16.08 -6.37
CA GLN A 442 9.11 -17.11 -5.60
C GLN A 442 9.76 -17.34 -4.24
N GLY A 443 8.91 -17.54 -3.24
CA GLY A 443 9.31 -17.82 -1.86
C GLY A 443 9.34 -19.31 -1.58
N GLU A 444 9.28 -19.67 -0.30
CA GLU A 444 9.19 -21.08 0.11
C GLU A 444 7.94 -21.76 -0.49
N PRO A 445 7.97 -23.09 -0.70
CA PRO A 445 6.83 -23.81 -1.27
C PRO A 445 5.53 -23.59 -0.50
N GLY A 446 4.45 -23.26 -1.23
CA GLY A 446 3.13 -22.96 -0.65
C GLY A 446 3.01 -21.59 0.03
N VAL A 447 4.07 -20.77 0.01
CA VAL A 447 4.07 -19.43 0.58
C VAL A 447 3.91 -18.39 -0.53
N GLU A 448 2.94 -17.50 -0.36
CA GLU A 448 2.58 -16.50 -1.35
C GLU A 448 3.12 -15.11 -0.99
N PRO A 449 3.52 -14.29 -1.97
CA PRO A 449 3.83 -12.88 -1.73
C PRO A 449 2.55 -12.10 -1.39
N ARG A 450 2.61 -11.29 -0.33
CA ARG A 450 1.49 -10.45 0.13
C ARG A 450 1.72 -8.97 -0.13
N LEU A 451 2.96 -8.52 -0.01
CA LEU A 451 3.37 -7.13 -0.19
C LEU A 451 4.80 -7.09 -0.69
N MET A 452 5.13 -6.08 -1.51
CA MET A 452 6.48 -5.89 -2.02
C MET A 452 6.85 -4.40 -2.07
N GLN A 453 8.13 -4.09 -1.86
CA GLN A 453 8.66 -2.73 -2.01
C GLN A 453 10.15 -2.76 -2.32
N PHE A 454 10.60 -1.99 -3.30
CA PHE A 454 12.02 -1.76 -3.52
C PHE A 454 12.66 -0.89 -2.43
N HIS A 455 13.87 -1.26 -2.03
CA HIS A 455 14.71 -0.43 -1.17
C HIS A 455 15.10 0.86 -1.90
N PRO A 456 14.95 2.04 -1.28
CA PRO A 456 15.14 3.31 -1.96
C PRO A 456 16.59 3.60 -2.35
N ASN A 457 17.56 3.07 -1.61
CA ASN A 457 18.98 3.41 -1.80
C ASN A 457 19.91 2.18 -1.67
N PHE A 458 19.64 1.12 -2.43
CA PHE A 458 20.55 -0.03 -2.47
C PHE A 458 21.74 0.28 -3.40
N GLN A 459 22.97 0.12 -2.93
CA GLN A 459 24.16 0.56 -3.68
C GLN A 459 24.52 -0.37 -4.85
N HIS A 460 24.30 -1.67 -4.71
CA HIS A 460 24.76 -2.69 -5.65
C HIS A 460 23.76 -3.02 -6.78
N GLY A 461 22.72 -2.20 -6.96
CA GLY A 461 21.66 -2.40 -7.96
C GLY A 461 20.30 -2.04 -7.37
N ALA A 462 19.34 -2.96 -7.43
CA ALA A 462 18.04 -2.86 -6.75
C ALA A 462 17.89 -3.95 -5.68
N LEU A 463 17.04 -3.72 -4.68
CA LEU A 463 16.75 -4.70 -3.63
C LEU A 463 15.24 -4.75 -3.40
N LEU A 464 14.58 -5.82 -3.81
CA LEU A 464 13.14 -6.00 -3.59
C LEU A 464 12.93 -6.65 -2.24
N THR A 465 12.13 -6.02 -1.39
CA THR A 465 11.65 -6.62 -0.16
C THR A 465 10.30 -7.26 -0.41
N VAL A 466 10.13 -8.50 0.00
CA VAL A 466 8.88 -9.25 -0.14
C VAL A 466 8.42 -9.69 1.24
N CYS A 467 7.19 -9.33 1.59
CA CYS A 467 6.50 -9.86 2.76
C CYS A 467 5.60 -11.00 2.32
N TRP A 468 5.78 -12.15 2.95
CA TRP A 468 5.15 -13.42 2.56
C TRP A 468 3.95 -13.76 3.45
N SER A 469 3.08 -14.65 2.95
CA SER A 469 1.89 -15.14 3.68
C SER A 469 2.24 -15.82 5.01
N SER A 470 3.44 -16.39 5.13
CA SER A 470 3.97 -16.97 6.37
C SER A 470 4.34 -15.93 7.43
N GLY A 471 4.28 -14.63 7.13
CA GLY A 471 4.79 -13.56 7.99
C GLY A 471 6.32 -13.40 7.92
N ARG A 472 6.99 -14.12 7.00
CA ARG A 472 8.41 -13.91 6.71
C ARG A 472 8.60 -12.64 5.85
N ILE A 473 9.69 -11.94 6.08
CA ILE A 473 10.16 -10.84 5.23
C ILE A 473 11.52 -11.27 4.68
N THR A 474 11.65 -11.26 3.36
CA THR A 474 12.93 -11.53 2.68
C THR A 474 13.29 -10.38 1.76
N HIS A 475 14.57 -10.30 1.43
CA HIS A 475 15.12 -9.28 0.54
C HIS A 475 15.84 -9.98 -0.61
N VAL A 476 15.39 -9.69 -1.84
CA VAL A 476 15.92 -10.26 -3.08
C VAL A 476 16.74 -9.18 -3.80
N PRO A 477 18.08 -9.26 -3.78
CA PRO A 477 18.93 -8.30 -4.46
C PRO A 477 18.97 -8.58 -5.96
N PHE A 478 19.01 -7.51 -6.75
CA PHE A 478 19.21 -7.51 -8.19
C PHE A 478 20.52 -6.78 -8.46
N TYR A 479 21.56 -7.54 -8.83
CA TYR A 479 22.90 -7.00 -9.00
C TYR A 479 23.10 -6.50 -10.43
N PHE A 480 23.28 -5.19 -10.56
CA PHE A 480 23.63 -4.55 -11.82
C PHE A 480 24.33 -3.21 -11.58
N LEU A 481 25.24 -2.86 -12.49
CA LEU A 481 25.87 -1.55 -12.53
C LEU A 481 24.99 -0.64 -13.37
N SER A 482 24.49 0.44 -12.77
CA SER A 482 23.60 1.34 -13.50
C SER A 482 24.37 2.09 -14.59
N SER A 483 23.80 2.14 -15.78
CA SER A 483 24.34 2.90 -16.91
C SER A 483 24.15 4.42 -16.75
N ALA A 484 23.41 4.88 -15.73
CA ALA A 484 23.02 6.27 -15.54
C ALA A 484 24.08 7.17 -14.87
N VAL A 485 25.27 6.65 -14.55
CA VAL A 485 26.40 7.47 -14.09
C VAL A 485 27.51 7.40 -15.13
N PRO A 486 27.75 8.47 -15.93
CA PRO A 486 28.99 8.56 -16.67
C PRO A 486 30.12 8.72 -15.64
N HIS A 487 30.85 7.64 -15.37
CA HIS A 487 32.14 7.77 -14.73
C HIS A 487 33.00 8.64 -15.64
N VAL A 488 33.40 9.82 -15.14
CA VAL A 488 34.60 10.50 -15.62
C VAL A 488 35.74 9.52 -15.37
N ALA A 489 36.10 8.76 -16.40
CA ALA A 489 37.22 7.84 -16.37
C ALA A 489 38.50 8.67 -16.27
N LEU A 490 39.01 8.84 -15.05
CA LEU A 490 40.46 8.99 -14.88
C LEU A 490 41.05 7.59 -15.12
N SER A 491 41.88 7.52 -16.15
CA SER A 491 42.51 6.31 -16.68
C SER A 491 43.06 5.40 -15.59
N GLY A 492 42.51 4.19 -15.49
CA GLY A 492 43.03 3.09 -14.71
C GLY A 492 42.22 1.84 -15.05
N SER A 493 42.78 0.98 -15.89
CA SER A 493 42.20 -0.29 -16.33
C SER A 493 41.70 -1.16 -15.15
N PRO A 494 40.51 -1.77 -15.23
CA PRO A 494 39.99 -2.60 -14.14
C PRO A 494 40.65 -3.97 -14.15
N SER A 495 41.30 -4.33 -13.05
CA SER A 495 41.71 -5.71 -12.77
C SER A 495 40.52 -6.52 -12.26
N LEU A 496 40.22 -7.61 -12.97
CA LEU A 496 39.26 -8.65 -12.59
C LEU A 496 39.56 -9.20 -11.19
N LEU A 497 38.57 -9.21 -10.30
CA LEU A 497 38.62 -9.94 -9.03
C LEU A 497 37.76 -11.19 -9.14
N HIS A 498 38.43 -12.35 -9.23
CA HIS A 498 37.86 -13.66 -8.93
C HIS A 498 37.56 -13.77 -7.41
N PRO A 499 36.55 -14.55 -6.99
CA PRO A 499 36.33 -14.82 -5.58
C PRO A 499 37.35 -15.86 -5.10
N LEU A 500 38.27 -15.43 -4.24
CA LEU A 500 39.17 -16.33 -3.53
C LEU A 500 38.58 -16.71 -2.17
N GLU A 501 38.58 -18.03 -1.94
CA GLU A 501 38.27 -18.75 -0.72
C GLU A 501 38.94 -18.12 0.51
N ARG A 502 38.20 -17.99 1.62
CA ARG A 502 38.79 -17.74 2.94
C ARG A 502 39.05 -19.09 3.62
N PRO A 503 40.27 -19.37 4.13
CA PRO A 503 40.46 -20.41 5.12
C PRO A 503 40.03 -19.91 6.51
N ALA A 504 39.57 -20.87 7.29
CA ALA A 504 39.18 -20.74 8.69
C ALA A 504 40.35 -20.31 9.60
N ASP A 505 39.96 -19.86 10.79
CA ASP A 505 40.72 -19.68 12.04
C ASP A 505 40.91 -18.21 12.44
N PHE A 506 40.07 -17.76 13.38
CA PHE A 506 40.50 -17.45 14.75
C PHE A 506 39.26 -17.11 15.58
N ALA A 507 38.90 -18.07 16.44
CA ALA A 507 38.00 -17.85 17.56
C ALA A 507 38.68 -16.99 18.64
N ASN A 508 37.84 -16.34 19.45
CA ASN A 508 38.12 -15.71 20.74
C ASN A 508 38.89 -14.38 20.72
N GLN A 509 38.17 -13.27 20.94
CA GLN A 509 38.11 -12.66 22.29
C GLN A 509 37.19 -11.44 22.32
N SER A 510 36.48 -11.35 23.43
CA SER A 510 35.53 -10.33 23.84
C SER A 510 36.18 -9.06 24.40
N LEU A 511 35.58 -7.92 24.06
CA LEU A 511 35.26 -6.77 24.95
C LEU A 511 36.39 -5.90 25.58
N PHE A 512 36.16 -4.58 25.40
CA PHE A 512 36.27 -3.48 26.37
C PHE A 512 37.53 -2.57 26.43
N THR A 513 37.20 -1.26 26.43
CA THR A 513 37.71 -0.12 27.22
C THR A 513 38.66 0.93 26.61
N GLU A 514 38.09 2.15 26.52
CA GLU A 514 38.59 3.46 27.00
C GLU A 514 39.69 4.27 26.28
N LEU A 515 39.20 5.39 25.71
CA LEU A 515 39.51 6.81 25.97
C LEU A 515 40.93 7.28 26.32
N ILE A 516 41.19 8.44 25.72
CA ILE A 516 42.38 9.29 25.65
C ILE A 516 42.68 9.94 27.02
N SER A 517 43.96 10.31 27.19
CA SER A 517 44.48 11.28 28.16
C SER A 517 43.67 12.57 28.34
#